data_AF-A0A2P4Q6S3-F1
#
_entry.id   AF-A0A2P4Q6S3-F1
#
_cell.length_a   1.000
_cell.length_b   1.000
_cell.length_c   1.000
_cell.angle_alpha   90.00
_cell.angle_beta   90.00
_cell.angle_gamma   90.00
#
_symmetry.space_group_name_H-M   'P 1'
#
loop_
_entity.id
_entity.type
_entity.pdbx_description
1 polymer ?
#
loop_
_entity_poly.entity_id
_entity_poly.type
_entity_poly.pdbx_seq_one_letter_code
_entity_poly.pdbx_strand_id
1 'polypeptide(L)'
;MVFKKCKELLDFNDTLAKTQLFHLEYLLNKNNSTELNNILTKINQISNIEDNESLILVRCKVYVELKMYHEAMLDLNLLYDRSYNFECISYIYLLREYTDFWLYLNDNNNDLSELGIVDEFSKYIYESKIRVYFISNLVNLNSKLHQLQENDINSLSEKIISSKNEELYLNLPMLNFNWNNSIIWKINVKEILNKNCFIKFIIKSTYKDSELKHYEHVLKYEDVLKLEGLGWIEYQLSINVGEYYMQPSIEINGSINMQIDYVRNGYNKEEITYIPNMGDLLPDFHKFCPHVPETFKDKYFSRKEMENLLELKDIINHL
;
A
#
# COMPACT_ATOMS: atom_id res chain seq x y z
N MET A 1 -8.06 18.13 26.40
CA MET A 1 -9.56 18.19 26.39
C MET A 1 -10.20 17.34 25.28
N VAL A 2 -9.54 17.17 24.13
CA VAL A 2 -10.02 16.42 22.93
C VAL A 2 -10.19 14.91 23.18
N PHE A 3 -9.20 14.24 23.78
CA PHE A 3 -9.25 12.79 24.06
C PHE A 3 -10.46 12.39 24.92
N LYS A 4 -10.86 13.25 25.87
CA LYS A 4 -12.04 13.04 26.71
C LYS A 4 -13.35 13.14 25.91
N LYS A 5 -13.41 14.04 24.91
CA LYS A 5 -14.54 14.15 23.98
C LYS A 5 -14.63 12.96 23.02
N CYS A 6 -13.51 12.44 22.50
CA CYS A 6 -13.52 11.22 21.68
C CYS A 6 -14.04 10.02 22.49
N LYS A 7 -13.66 9.95 23.76
CA LYS A 7 -14.16 8.95 24.72
C LYS A 7 -15.67 9.09 24.99
N GLU A 8 -16.24 10.29 24.86
CA GLU A 8 -17.69 10.54 25.05
C GLU A 8 -18.53 10.29 23.77
N LEU A 9 -17.90 10.35 22.58
CA LEU A 9 -18.57 10.20 21.28
C LEU A 9 -18.63 8.76 20.76
N LEU A 10 -17.76 7.87 21.25
CA LEU A 10 -17.66 6.49 20.81
C LEU A 10 -18.59 5.60 21.65
N ASP A 11 -19.56 4.94 21.01
CA ASP A 11 -20.33 3.89 21.67
C ASP A 11 -19.40 2.72 22.01
N PHE A 12 -19.14 2.50 23.30
CA PHE A 12 -18.17 1.52 23.81
C PHE A 12 -18.55 0.06 23.54
N ASN A 13 -19.74 -0.21 23.01
CA ASN A 13 -20.12 -1.56 22.63
C ASN A 13 -19.65 -1.94 21.22
N ASP A 14 -19.18 -0.98 20.42
CA ASP A 14 -18.65 -1.24 19.09
C ASP A 14 -17.16 -1.63 19.15
N THR A 15 -16.82 -2.80 18.63
CA THR A 15 -15.45 -3.30 18.51
C THR A 15 -14.59 -2.33 17.69
N LEU A 16 -15.17 -1.69 16.67
CA LEU A 16 -14.45 -0.77 15.79
C LEU A 16 -14.05 0.53 16.52
N ALA A 17 -14.95 1.08 17.35
CA ALA A 17 -14.68 2.23 18.21
C ALA A 17 -13.55 1.97 19.23
N LYS A 18 -13.53 0.77 19.82
CA LYS A 18 -12.44 0.34 20.71
C LYS A 18 -11.10 0.25 19.99
N THR A 19 -11.08 -0.32 18.78
CA THR A 19 -9.85 -0.41 17.97
C THR A 19 -9.27 0.97 17.68
N GLN A 20 -10.11 1.95 17.33
CA GLN A 20 -9.66 3.32 17.09
C GLN A 20 -9.07 3.96 18.36
N LEU A 21 -9.68 3.71 19.53
CA LEU A 21 -9.16 4.21 20.80
C LEU A 21 -7.76 3.64 21.09
N PHE A 22 -7.55 2.34 20.87
CA PHE A 22 -6.23 1.73 21.05
C PHE A 22 -5.19 2.29 20.08
N HIS A 23 -5.56 2.52 18.81
CA HIS A 23 -4.67 3.15 17.84
C HIS A 23 -4.26 4.58 18.28
N LEU A 24 -5.21 5.36 18.79
CA LEU A 24 -4.92 6.70 19.33
C LEU A 24 -4.06 6.64 20.61
N GLU A 25 -4.37 5.74 21.54
CA GLU A 25 -3.56 5.51 22.74
C GLU A 25 -2.12 5.11 22.35
N TYR A 26 -1.96 4.25 21.34
CA TYR A 26 -0.68 3.87 20.77
C TYR A 26 0.08 5.07 20.21
N LEU A 27 -0.53 5.84 19.31
CA LEU A 27 0.13 7.00 18.69
C LEU A 27 0.61 8.03 19.72
N LEU A 28 -0.15 8.24 20.79
CA LEU A 28 0.21 9.16 21.88
C LEU A 28 1.37 8.63 22.74
N ASN A 29 1.56 7.31 22.81
CA ASN A 29 2.48 6.66 23.74
C ASN A 29 3.57 5.83 23.06
N LYS A 30 3.81 6.02 21.75
CA LYS A 30 4.77 5.25 20.93
C LYS A 30 6.16 5.08 21.58
N ASN A 31 6.59 6.05 22.39
CA ASN A 31 7.90 6.03 23.06
C ASN A 31 7.86 5.62 24.55
N ASN A 32 6.71 5.21 25.09
CA ASN A 32 6.54 4.85 26.50
C ASN A 32 6.22 3.36 26.65
N SER A 33 7.26 2.57 26.95
CA SER A 33 7.13 1.11 27.08
C SER A 33 6.13 0.66 28.15
N THR A 34 5.94 1.43 29.23
CA THR A 34 4.97 1.08 30.28
C THR A 34 3.55 1.21 29.75
N GLU A 35 3.26 2.31 29.05
CA GLU A 35 1.94 2.53 28.46
C GLU A 35 1.67 1.58 27.29
N LEU A 36 2.67 1.26 26.47
CA LEU A 36 2.55 0.24 25.43
C LEU A 36 2.21 -1.14 26.02
N ASN A 37 2.85 -1.54 27.12
CA ASN A 37 2.51 -2.78 27.82
C ASN A 37 1.08 -2.78 28.41
N ASN A 38 0.61 -1.61 28.88
CA ASN A 38 -0.77 -1.45 29.35
C ASN A 38 -1.76 -1.62 28.19
N ILE A 39 -1.50 -0.98 27.05
CA ILE A 39 -2.29 -1.12 25.82
C ILE A 39 -2.33 -2.58 25.39
N LEU A 40 -1.17 -3.23 25.32
CA LEU A 40 -1.05 -4.64 24.96
C LEU A 40 -1.87 -5.55 25.87
N THR A 41 -1.79 -5.32 27.19
CA THR A 41 -2.57 -6.10 28.18
C THR A 41 -4.07 -5.94 27.97
N LYS A 42 -4.54 -4.71 27.72
CA LYS A 42 -5.97 -4.45 27.42
C LYS A 42 -6.41 -5.15 26.14
N ILE A 43 -5.61 -5.06 25.08
CA ILE A 43 -5.90 -5.67 23.78
C ILE A 43 -5.99 -7.20 23.92
N ASN A 44 -5.05 -7.84 24.63
CA ASN A 44 -5.02 -9.30 24.81
C ASN A 44 -6.15 -9.86 25.69
N GLN A 45 -6.86 -9.01 26.43
CA GLN A 45 -8.06 -9.40 27.18
C GLN A 45 -9.33 -9.45 26.32
N ILE A 46 -9.27 -8.94 25.08
CA ILE A 46 -10.41 -8.94 24.16
C ILE A 46 -10.57 -10.34 23.56
N SER A 47 -11.72 -10.96 23.82
CA SER A 47 -12.10 -12.22 23.18
C SER A 47 -12.22 -12.03 21.66
N ASN A 48 -11.84 -13.04 20.89
CA ASN A 48 -11.96 -13.06 19.43
C ASN A 48 -11.21 -11.92 18.72
N ILE A 49 -10.07 -11.50 19.27
CA ILE A 49 -9.18 -10.52 18.63
C ILE A 49 -8.78 -10.95 17.21
N GLU A 50 -8.68 -12.25 16.98
CA GLU A 50 -8.32 -12.86 15.69
C GLU A 50 -9.34 -12.54 14.57
N ASP A 51 -10.55 -12.08 14.92
CA ASP A 51 -11.59 -11.70 13.96
C ASP A 51 -11.55 -10.21 13.59
N ASN A 52 -10.62 -9.42 14.14
CA ASN A 52 -10.51 -7.97 13.89
C ASN A 52 -9.10 -7.59 13.40
N GLU A 53 -8.95 -7.49 12.08
CA GLU A 53 -7.70 -7.13 11.39
C GLU A 53 -7.12 -5.79 11.86
N SER A 54 -7.95 -4.75 11.97
CA SER A 54 -7.51 -3.44 12.45
C SER A 54 -6.95 -3.50 13.88
N LEU A 55 -7.52 -4.35 14.75
CA LEU A 55 -7.02 -4.55 16.12
C LEU A 55 -5.72 -5.36 16.14
N ILE A 56 -5.61 -6.38 15.29
CA ILE A 56 -4.37 -7.14 15.08
C ILE A 56 -3.26 -6.20 14.60
N LEU A 57 -3.55 -5.28 13.68
CA LEU A 57 -2.55 -4.29 13.22
C LEU A 57 -2.07 -3.40 14.37
N VAL A 58 -2.98 -2.88 15.21
CA VAL A 58 -2.58 -2.05 16.36
C VAL A 58 -1.71 -2.86 17.33
N ARG A 59 -2.08 -4.13 17.59
CA ARG A 59 -1.28 -5.01 18.44
C ARG A 59 0.10 -5.28 17.84
N CYS A 60 0.17 -5.55 16.54
CA CYS A 60 1.41 -5.73 15.79
C CYS A 60 2.33 -4.52 15.94
N LYS A 61 1.82 -3.30 15.73
CA LYS A 61 2.58 -2.05 15.95
C LYS A 61 3.15 -1.94 17.36
N VAL A 62 2.33 -2.24 18.37
CA VAL A 62 2.77 -2.23 19.78
C VAL A 62 3.88 -3.25 20.01
N TYR A 63 3.76 -4.47 19.46
CA TYR A 63 4.82 -5.48 19.55
C TYR A 63 6.12 -5.03 18.89
N VAL A 64 6.05 -4.40 17.71
CA VAL A 64 7.23 -3.88 17.01
C VAL A 64 7.94 -2.81 17.85
N GLU A 65 7.20 -1.86 18.43
CA GLU A 65 7.78 -0.83 19.31
C GLU A 65 8.42 -1.42 20.57
N LEU A 66 7.82 -2.48 21.12
CA LEU A 66 8.38 -3.21 22.26
C LEU A 66 9.52 -4.17 21.88
N LYS A 67 9.91 -4.23 20.60
CA LYS A 67 10.91 -5.16 20.04
C LYS A 67 10.56 -6.64 20.24
N MET A 68 9.27 -6.94 20.37
CA MET A 68 8.71 -8.29 20.45
C MET A 68 8.45 -8.81 19.03
N TYR A 69 9.53 -8.96 18.24
CA TYR A 69 9.41 -9.18 16.80
C TYR A 69 8.83 -10.54 16.42
N HIS A 70 9.01 -11.56 17.26
CA HIS A 70 8.39 -12.87 17.02
C HIS A 70 6.86 -12.77 17.11
N GLU A 71 6.35 -12.09 18.14
CA GLU A 71 4.92 -11.84 18.33
C GLU A 71 4.35 -10.93 17.23
N ALA A 72 5.08 -9.88 16.85
CA ALA A 72 4.71 -9.03 15.71
C ALA A 72 4.64 -9.82 14.39
N MET A 73 5.57 -10.75 14.17
CA MET A 73 5.55 -11.64 13.00
C MET A 73 4.31 -12.53 12.98
N LEU A 74 3.90 -13.08 14.14
CA LEU A 74 2.68 -13.89 14.24
C LEU A 74 1.44 -13.08 13.89
N ASP A 75 1.33 -11.84 14.39
CA ASP A 75 0.23 -10.93 14.04
C ASP A 75 0.24 -10.55 12.56
N LEU A 76 1.42 -10.28 11.99
CA LEU A 76 1.57 -10.00 10.56
C LEU A 76 1.12 -11.19 9.70
N ASN A 77 1.50 -12.42 10.08
CA ASN A 77 1.05 -13.63 9.40
C ASN A 77 -0.46 -13.84 9.50
N LEU A 78 -1.06 -13.52 10.65
CA LEU A 78 -2.49 -13.58 10.83
C LEU A 78 -3.23 -12.58 9.92
N LEU A 79 -2.72 -11.36 9.78
CA LEU A 79 -3.24 -10.38 8.83
C LEU A 79 -3.22 -10.92 7.39
N TYR A 80 -2.14 -11.59 7.00
CA TYR A 80 -2.03 -12.21 5.68
C TYR A 80 -3.02 -13.35 5.44
N ASP A 81 -3.34 -14.12 6.46
CA ASP A 81 -4.24 -15.26 6.35
C ASP A 81 -5.72 -14.84 6.32
N ARG A 82 -6.03 -13.65 6.85
CA ARG A 82 -7.40 -13.15 6.99
C ARG A 82 -7.82 -12.16 5.92
N SER A 83 -6.91 -11.27 5.50
CA SER A 83 -7.29 -10.22 4.56
C SER A 83 -7.17 -10.68 3.10
N TYR A 84 -8.03 -10.14 2.23
CA TYR A 84 -7.79 -10.27 0.79
C TYR A 84 -6.50 -9.52 0.41
N ASN A 85 -5.80 -9.95 -0.66
CA ASN A 85 -4.50 -9.38 -1.06
C ASN A 85 -4.44 -7.84 -1.09
N PHE A 86 -5.56 -7.17 -1.40
CA PHE A 86 -5.68 -5.71 -1.41
C PHE A 86 -5.69 -5.07 -0.01
N GLU A 87 -6.43 -5.65 0.94
CA GLU A 87 -6.55 -5.14 2.31
C GLU A 87 -5.20 -5.28 3.05
N CYS A 88 -4.49 -6.38 2.80
CA CYS A 88 -3.12 -6.62 3.31
C CYS A 88 -2.13 -5.49 2.97
N ILE A 89 -2.18 -4.94 1.75
CA ILE A 89 -1.28 -3.86 1.31
C ILE A 89 -1.46 -2.61 2.19
N SER A 90 -2.70 -2.32 2.57
CA SER A 90 -3.07 -1.17 3.41
C SER A 90 -2.48 -1.30 4.82
N TYR A 91 -2.53 -2.50 5.40
CA TYR A 91 -1.96 -2.76 6.72
C TYR A 91 -0.43 -2.69 6.71
N ILE A 92 0.20 -3.19 5.65
CA ILE A 92 1.66 -3.16 5.49
C ILE A 92 2.21 -1.76 5.30
N TYR A 93 1.49 -0.91 4.55
CA TYR A 93 1.83 0.50 4.38
C TYR A 93 2.07 1.17 5.74
N LEU A 94 1.29 0.79 6.75
CA LEU A 94 1.36 1.32 8.12
C LEU A 94 2.50 0.74 8.96
N LEU A 95 3.18 -0.31 8.50
CA LEU A 95 4.33 -0.94 9.15
C LEU A 95 5.65 -0.62 8.42
N ARG A 96 5.63 0.06 7.27
CA ARG A 96 6.82 0.28 6.43
C ARG A 96 7.96 0.99 7.15
N GLU A 97 7.65 1.85 8.13
CA GLU A 97 8.64 2.65 8.88
C GLU A 97 9.56 1.79 9.78
N TYR A 98 9.17 0.55 10.10
CA TYR A 98 9.89 -0.31 11.04
C TYR A 98 11.01 -1.11 10.36
N THR A 99 12.07 -0.44 9.93
CA THR A 99 13.21 -1.07 9.24
C THR A 99 13.82 -2.25 10.00
N ASP A 100 13.97 -2.13 11.32
CA ASP A 100 14.54 -3.19 12.17
C ASP A 100 13.64 -4.44 12.21
N PHE A 101 12.33 -4.26 12.11
CA PHE A 101 11.38 -5.37 12.04
C PHE A 101 11.46 -6.09 10.70
N TRP A 102 11.55 -5.36 9.59
CA TRP A 102 11.74 -5.97 8.26
C TRP A 102 13.07 -6.71 8.14
N LEU A 103 14.14 -6.17 8.75
CA LEU A 103 15.42 -6.86 8.86
C LEU A 103 15.29 -8.18 9.65
N TYR A 104 14.54 -8.19 10.75
CA TYR A 104 14.26 -9.40 11.52
C TYR A 104 13.49 -10.45 10.71
N LEU A 105 12.55 -10.03 9.87
CA LEU A 105 11.73 -10.96 9.07
C LEU A 105 12.49 -11.61 7.92
N ASN A 106 13.55 -10.97 7.41
CA ASN A 106 14.35 -11.47 6.31
C ASN A 106 15.53 -12.33 6.79
N ASP A 107 15.23 -13.51 7.34
CA ASP A 107 16.26 -14.51 7.69
C ASP A 107 16.90 -15.18 6.45
N ASN A 108 16.30 -15.02 5.26
CA ASN A 108 16.77 -15.65 4.03
C ASN A 108 17.76 -14.76 3.28
N ASN A 109 18.99 -15.25 3.06
CA ASN A 109 20.05 -14.58 2.28
C ASN A 109 19.84 -14.63 0.75
N ASN A 110 18.60 -14.58 0.26
CA ASN A 110 18.36 -14.47 -1.16
C ASN A 110 18.84 -13.09 -1.65
N ASP A 111 19.78 -13.11 -2.58
CA ASP A 111 20.25 -11.91 -3.26
C ASP A 111 19.26 -11.57 -4.39
N LEU A 112 18.57 -10.44 -4.24
CA LEU A 112 17.62 -9.92 -5.22
C LEU A 112 18.16 -8.66 -5.92
N SER A 113 19.46 -8.39 -5.80
CA SER A 113 20.11 -7.23 -6.43
C SER A 113 20.00 -7.25 -7.96
N GLU A 114 19.92 -8.43 -8.57
CA GLU A 114 19.63 -8.59 -10.01
C GLU A 114 18.24 -8.04 -10.40
N LEU A 115 17.31 -7.97 -9.45
CA LEU A 115 15.99 -7.35 -9.63
C LEU A 115 16.00 -5.87 -9.21
N GLY A 116 17.13 -5.33 -8.76
CA GLY A 116 17.26 -3.99 -8.21
C GLY A 116 16.69 -3.83 -6.81
N ILE A 117 16.37 -4.94 -6.13
CA ILE A 117 15.83 -4.93 -4.76
C ILE A 117 17.03 -4.93 -3.80
N VAL A 118 17.13 -3.88 -2.97
CA VAL A 118 18.28 -3.67 -2.08
C VAL A 118 17.90 -3.46 -0.61
N ASP A 119 16.67 -3.04 -0.33
CA ASP A 119 16.19 -2.84 1.04
C ASP A 119 15.34 -4.03 1.51
N GLU A 120 15.38 -4.27 2.82
CA GLU A 120 14.73 -5.42 3.45
C GLU A 120 13.20 -5.39 3.34
N PHE A 121 12.60 -4.19 3.36
CA PHE A 121 11.15 -4.08 3.17
C PHE A 121 10.74 -4.52 1.77
N SER A 122 11.36 -3.98 0.72
CA SER A 122 11.12 -4.38 -0.66
C SER A 122 11.35 -5.87 -0.89
N LYS A 123 12.39 -6.43 -0.28
CA LYS A 123 12.68 -7.86 -0.34
C LYS A 123 11.57 -8.69 0.29
N TYR A 124 11.19 -8.36 1.52
CA TYR A 124 10.12 -9.07 2.22
C TYR A 124 8.82 -9.01 1.43
N ILE A 125 8.44 -7.82 0.94
CA ILE A 125 7.20 -7.60 0.19
C ILE A 125 7.16 -8.37 -1.14
N TYR A 126 8.28 -8.43 -1.85
CA TYR A 126 8.41 -9.23 -3.07
C TYR A 126 8.36 -10.74 -2.79
N GLU A 127 9.01 -11.20 -1.73
CA GLU A 127 9.08 -12.62 -1.37
C GLU A 127 7.82 -13.13 -0.65
N SER A 128 7.05 -12.24 -0.02
CA SER A 128 5.80 -12.53 0.69
C SER A 128 4.65 -12.95 -0.23
N LYS A 129 3.50 -13.27 0.37
CA LYS A 129 2.28 -13.65 -0.34
C LYS A 129 1.75 -12.58 -1.31
N ILE A 130 2.10 -11.30 -1.13
CA ILE A 130 1.55 -10.20 -1.96
C ILE A 130 2.26 -10.08 -3.31
N ARG A 131 3.54 -10.48 -3.41
CA ARG A 131 4.31 -10.43 -4.67
C ARG A 131 4.29 -9.04 -5.33
N VAL A 132 4.56 -8.00 -4.55
CA VAL A 132 4.66 -6.62 -5.06
C VAL A 132 6.10 -6.32 -5.45
N TYR A 133 6.29 -5.72 -6.62
CA TYR A 133 7.56 -5.20 -7.11
C TYR A 133 7.45 -3.68 -7.26
N PHE A 134 8.22 -2.94 -6.46
CA PHE A 134 8.26 -1.47 -6.54
C PHE A 134 8.98 -1.00 -7.79
N ILE A 135 8.36 -0.05 -8.51
CA ILE A 135 8.97 0.53 -9.71
C ILE A 135 10.22 1.34 -9.35
N SER A 136 10.29 1.88 -8.13
CA SER A 136 11.48 2.56 -7.61
C SER A 136 12.74 1.68 -7.62
N ASN A 137 12.61 0.34 -7.58
CA ASN A 137 13.74 -0.59 -7.64
C ASN A 137 14.45 -0.56 -9.00
N LEU A 138 13.77 -0.17 -10.08
CA LEU A 138 14.39 -0.04 -11.40
C LEU A 138 15.49 1.01 -11.44
N VAL A 139 15.45 1.99 -10.54
CA VAL A 139 16.49 3.02 -10.43
C VAL A 139 17.84 2.41 -10.06
N ASN A 140 17.84 1.33 -9.27
CA ASN A 140 19.06 0.59 -8.91
C ASN A 140 19.64 -0.18 -10.11
N LEU A 141 18.81 -0.52 -11.10
CA LEU A 141 19.23 -1.18 -12.34
C LEU A 141 19.60 -0.19 -13.46
N ASN A 142 18.97 0.99 -13.46
CA ASN A 142 19.18 2.02 -14.46
C ASN A 142 19.14 3.41 -13.81
N SER A 143 20.33 3.94 -13.51
CA SER A 143 20.50 5.22 -12.84
C SER A 143 19.93 6.42 -13.62
N LYS A 144 19.66 6.29 -14.93
CA LYS A 144 18.98 7.36 -15.70
C LYS A 144 17.57 7.62 -15.18
N LEU A 145 16.91 6.62 -14.61
CA LEU A 145 15.56 6.76 -14.04
C LEU A 145 15.52 7.64 -12.79
N HIS A 146 16.67 7.97 -12.17
CA HIS A 146 16.72 8.93 -11.05
C HIS A 146 16.08 10.28 -11.40
N GLN A 147 16.16 10.71 -12.66
CA GLN A 147 15.59 12.00 -13.09
C GLN A 147 14.05 12.00 -13.10
N LEU A 148 13.46 10.81 -13.17
CA LEU A 148 12.01 10.58 -13.22
C LEU A 148 11.44 10.13 -11.86
N GLN A 149 12.32 9.87 -10.89
CA GLN A 149 11.91 9.47 -9.54
C GLN A 149 11.40 10.69 -8.75
N GLU A 150 10.28 10.50 -8.08
CA GLU A 150 9.67 11.50 -7.19
C GLU A 150 9.31 10.84 -5.86
N ASN A 151 9.29 11.63 -4.79
CA ASN A 151 8.76 11.19 -3.50
C ASN A 151 7.24 11.35 -3.49
N ASP A 152 6.52 10.33 -3.03
CA ASP A 152 5.07 10.39 -2.86
C ASP A 152 4.69 9.70 -1.56
N ILE A 153 4.06 10.44 -0.64
CA ILE A 153 3.65 9.90 0.66
C ILE A 153 2.62 8.77 0.53
N ASN A 154 1.84 8.72 -0.55
CA ASN A 154 0.84 7.69 -0.81
C ASN A 154 1.40 6.52 -1.64
N SER A 155 2.73 6.50 -1.86
CA SER A 155 3.45 5.35 -2.37
C SER A 155 3.83 4.41 -1.23
N LEU A 156 3.77 3.10 -1.52
CA LEU A 156 4.15 2.08 -0.55
C LEU A 156 5.67 2.08 -0.27
N SER A 157 6.51 2.46 -1.23
CA SER A 157 7.96 2.63 -1.06
C SER A 157 8.39 4.09 -0.85
N GLU A 158 7.43 5.01 -0.74
CA GLU A 158 7.61 6.47 -0.70
C GLU A 158 8.21 7.06 -1.99
N LYS A 159 8.48 6.25 -3.00
CA LYS A 159 9.16 6.62 -4.24
C LYS A 159 8.42 6.07 -5.44
N ILE A 160 8.08 6.96 -6.36
CA ILE A 160 7.39 6.61 -7.61
C ILE A 160 8.24 7.00 -8.82
N ILE A 161 7.86 6.51 -10.00
CA ILE A 161 8.36 7.03 -11.28
C ILE A 161 7.26 7.83 -11.95
N SER A 162 7.60 9.03 -12.38
CA SER A 162 6.73 9.99 -13.06
C SER A 162 7.22 10.19 -14.50
N SER A 163 6.33 10.10 -15.48
CA SER A 163 6.66 10.37 -16.88
C SER A 163 6.89 11.86 -17.16
N LYS A 164 6.41 12.78 -16.31
CA LYS A 164 6.57 14.23 -16.47
C LYS A 164 6.15 14.77 -17.85
N ASN A 165 5.11 14.20 -18.45
CA ASN A 165 4.65 14.49 -19.82
C ASN A 165 5.62 14.08 -20.95
N GLU A 166 6.65 13.31 -20.64
CA GLU A 166 7.59 12.77 -21.62
C GLU A 166 7.20 11.33 -21.99
N GLU A 167 7.74 10.85 -23.11
CA GLU A 167 7.66 9.43 -23.46
C GLU A 167 8.47 8.61 -22.45
N LEU A 168 7.86 7.55 -21.93
CA LEU A 168 8.46 6.71 -20.92
C LEU A 168 8.30 5.24 -21.29
N TYR A 169 9.42 4.51 -21.32
CA TYR A 169 9.42 3.06 -21.43
C TYR A 169 10.10 2.45 -20.20
N LEU A 170 9.34 1.68 -19.43
CA LEU A 170 9.85 0.91 -18.29
C LEU A 170 9.81 -0.57 -18.63
N ASN A 171 10.97 -1.20 -18.61
CA ASN A 171 11.11 -2.64 -18.77
C ASN A 171 11.56 -3.26 -17.45
N LEU A 172 10.70 -4.06 -16.82
CA LEU A 172 11.03 -4.68 -15.54
C LEU A 172 11.94 -5.91 -15.76
N PRO A 173 12.64 -6.37 -14.72
CA PRO A 173 13.32 -7.66 -14.77
C PRO A 173 12.30 -8.82 -14.86
N MET A 174 12.80 -10.04 -15.08
CA MET A 174 11.95 -11.23 -15.04
C MET A 174 11.53 -11.51 -13.59
N LEU A 175 10.25 -11.33 -13.29
CA LEU A 175 9.68 -11.48 -11.95
C LEU A 175 9.11 -12.89 -11.77
N ASN A 176 9.25 -13.45 -10.57
CA ASN A 176 8.67 -14.72 -10.18
C ASN A 176 7.32 -14.48 -9.51
N PHE A 177 6.27 -14.83 -10.20
CA PHE A 177 4.89 -14.54 -9.85
C PHE A 177 4.07 -15.84 -9.74
N ASN A 178 3.03 -15.80 -8.91
CA ASN A 178 2.21 -16.98 -8.68
C ASN A 178 1.35 -17.27 -9.93
N TRP A 179 1.15 -18.57 -10.18
CA TRP A 179 0.36 -19.07 -11.30
C TRP A 179 -1.11 -18.61 -11.20
N ASN A 180 -1.73 -18.28 -12.34
CA ASN A 180 -3.15 -17.95 -12.51
C ASN A 180 -3.63 -16.65 -11.84
N ASN A 181 -2.71 -15.74 -11.58
CA ASN A 181 -3.03 -14.41 -11.09
C ASN A 181 -2.87 -13.35 -12.20
N SER A 182 -3.63 -12.28 -12.10
CA SER A 182 -3.55 -11.14 -13.01
C SER A 182 -2.38 -10.24 -12.63
N ILE A 183 -1.89 -9.48 -13.62
CA ILE A 183 -0.90 -8.42 -13.41
C ILE A 183 -1.65 -7.11 -13.13
N ILE A 184 -1.30 -6.49 -12.01
CA ILE A 184 -1.97 -5.28 -11.51
C ILE A 184 -0.93 -4.19 -11.34
N TRP A 185 -1.19 -3.02 -11.93
CA TRP A 185 -0.32 -1.86 -11.84
C TRP A 185 -0.95 -0.79 -10.96
N LYS A 186 -0.21 -0.27 -9.96
CA LYS A 186 -0.64 0.93 -9.24
C LYS A 186 -0.18 2.17 -9.99
N ILE A 187 -1.14 2.88 -10.56
CA ILE A 187 -0.92 4.01 -11.46
C ILE A 187 -1.77 5.22 -11.07
N ASN A 188 -1.34 6.41 -11.50
CA ASN A 188 -2.09 7.65 -11.38
C ASN A 188 -1.89 8.47 -12.65
N VAL A 189 -2.96 8.68 -13.42
CA VAL A 189 -2.96 9.55 -14.61
C VAL A 189 -3.42 10.93 -14.16
N LYS A 190 -2.48 11.87 -14.02
CA LYS A 190 -2.76 13.21 -13.52
C LYS A 190 -3.37 14.11 -14.59
N GLU A 191 -2.80 14.07 -15.79
CA GLU A 191 -3.13 15.00 -16.87
C GLU A 191 -2.76 14.38 -18.22
N ILE A 192 -3.57 14.66 -19.24
CA ILE A 192 -3.36 14.28 -20.64
C ILE A 192 -3.33 15.54 -21.49
N LEU A 193 -2.16 15.86 -22.07
CA LEU A 193 -1.99 17.10 -22.84
C LEU A 193 -2.32 16.95 -24.33
N ASN A 194 -2.39 15.71 -24.84
CA ASN A 194 -2.59 15.44 -26.27
C ASN A 194 -3.54 14.26 -26.50
N LYS A 195 -4.36 14.35 -27.55
CA LYS A 195 -5.25 13.26 -28.01
C LYS A 195 -4.50 12.12 -28.70
N ASN A 196 -3.30 12.38 -29.21
CA ASN A 196 -2.44 11.36 -29.78
C ASN A 196 -1.60 10.71 -28.67
N CYS A 197 -2.27 10.05 -27.72
CA CYS A 197 -1.62 9.40 -26.59
C CYS A 197 -2.06 7.94 -26.44
N PHE A 198 -1.18 7.15 -25.83
CA PHE A 198 -1.48 5.78 -25.46
C PHE A 198 -0.66 5.32 -24.25
N ILE A 199 -1.20 4.33 -23.55
CA ILE A 199 -0.46 3.54 -22.58
C ILE A 199 -0.47 2.10 -23.07
N LYS A 200 0.69 1.51 -23.29
CA LYS A 200 0.84 0.13 -23.76
C LYS A 200 1.53 -0.69 -22.68
N PHE A 201 0.82 -1.70 -22.20
CA PHE A 201 1.36 -2.73 -21.31
C PHE A 201 1.82 -3.92 -22.15
N ILE A 202 2.99 -4.45 -21.81
CA ILE A 202 3.60 -5.60 -22.47
C ILE A 202 3.91 -6.62 -21.39
N ILE A 203 3.56 -7.89 -21.61
CA ILE A 203 3.95 -8.99 -20.73
C ILE A 203 4.61 -10.05 -21.58
N LYS A 204 5.88 -10.31 -21.28
CA LYS A 204 6.59 -11.50 -21.77
C LYS A 204 6.56 -12.56 -20.67
N SER A 205 6.17 -13.78 -20.99
CA SER A 205 6.10 -14.85 -20.00
C SER A 205 6.65 -16.16 -20.52
N THR A 206 7.21 -16.97 -19.63
CA THR A 206 7.76 -18.28 -19.97
C THR A 206 7.48 -19.29 -18.83
N TYR A 207 7.15 -20.52 -19.21
CA TYR A 207 7.24 -21.69 -18.35
C TYR A 207 8.62 -22.32 -18.54
N LYS A 208 9.17 -23.00 -17.54
CA LYS A 208 10.40 -23.82 -17.62
C LYS A 208 10.63 -24.44 -19.02
N ASP A 209 11.42 -23.77 -19.86
CA ASP A 209 11.82 -24.16 -21.22
C ASP A 209 10.73 -24.11 -22.33
N SER A 210 9.60 -23.44 -22.10
CA SER A 210 8.57 -23.19 -23.12
C SER A 210 8.86 -21.94 -23.95
N GLU A 211 8.26 -21.89 -25.14
CA GLU A 211 8.24 -20.69 -25.97
C GLU A 211 7.79 -19.46 -25.16
N LEU A 212 8.50 -18.36 -25.38
CA LEU A 212 8.21 -17.07 -24.73
C LEU A 212 6.91 -16.52 -25.31
N LYS A 213 5.87 -16.47 -24.48
CA LYS A 213 4.59 -15.88 -24.82
C LYS A 213 4.66 -14.37 -24.66
N HIS A 214 3.96 -13.67 -25.54
CA HIS A 214 3.94 -12.21 -25.59
C HIS A 214 2.50 -11.72 -25.61
N TYR A 215 2.18 -10.84 -24.67
CA TYR A 215 0.87 -10.22 -24.54
C TYR A 215 1.01 -8.71 -24.58
N GLU A 216 0.10 -8.05 -25.28
CA GLU A 216 0.04 -6.59 -25.35
C GLU A 216 -1.37 -6.11 -25.02
N HIS A 217 -1.45 -5.07 -24.20
CA HIS A 217 -2.70 -4.37 -23.91
C HIS A 217 -2.47 -2.88 -24.09
N VAL A 218 -3.25 -2.25 -24.98
CA VAL A 218 -3.06 -0.85 -25.37
C VAL A 218 -4.30 -0.05 -25.01
N LEU A 219 -4.14 0.93 -24.12
CA LEU A 219 -5.11 1.95 -23.82
C LEU A 219 -4.89 3.12 -24.77
N LYS A 220 -5.90 3.44 -25.59
CA LYS A 220 -5.89 4.63 -26.45
C LYS A 220 -6.46 5.83 -25.68
N TYR A 221 -6.38 7.02 -26.27
CA TYR A 221 -6.86 8.27 -25.68
C TYR A 221 -8.22 8.16 -24.96
N GLU A 222 -9.25 7.57 -25.59
CA GLU A 222 -10.58 7.44 -24.98
C GLU A 222 -10.59 6.58 -23.70
N ASP A 223 -9.68 5.61 -23.60
CA ASP A 223 -9.53 4.76 -22.43
C ASP A 223 -8.67 5.42 -21.36
N VAL A 224 -7.55 6.04 -21.76
CA VAL A 224 -6.67 6.79 -20.85
C VAL A 224 -7.43 7.98 -20.22
N LEU A 225 -8.30 8.63 -20.99
CA LEU A 225 -9.14 9.73 -20.51
C LEU A 225 -10.08 9.31 -19.36
N LYS A 226 -10.50 8.04 -19.31
CA LYS A 226 -11.32 7.52 -18.19
C LYS A 226 -10.52 7.41 -16.90
N LEU A 227 -9.19 7.37 -16.98
CA LEU A 227 -8.28 7.25 -15.83
C LEU A 227 -7.79 8.61 -15.31
N GLU A 228 -7.91 9.67 -16.12
CA GLU A 228 -7.46 11.01 -15.78
C GLU A 228 -8.18 11.55 -14.54
N GLY A 229 -7.43 12.02 -13.55
CA GLY A 229 -7.98 12.66 -12.36
C GLY A 229 -8.62 11.70 -11.34
N LEU A 230 -8.56 10.38 -11.55
CA LEU A 230 -9.05 9.40 -10.57
C LEU A 230 -8.15 9.28 -9.32
N GLY A 231 -6.92 9.80 -9.38
CA GLY A 231 -5.91 9.61 -8.34
C GLY A 231 -5.22 8.25 -8.46
N TRP A 232 -4.75 7.70 -7.34
CA TRP A 232 -4.10 6.39 -7.31
C TRP A 232 -5.14 5.28 -7.49
N ILE A 233 -4.94 4.48 -8.53
CA ILE A 233 -5.74 3.28 -8.81
C ILE A 233 -4.83 2.08 -8.98
N GLU A 234 -5.39 0.90 -8.79
CA GLU A 234 -4.86 -0.33 -9.34
C GLU A 234 -5.59 -0.70 -10.61
N TYR A 235 -4.83 -0.81 -11.70
CA TYR A 235 -5.33 -1.24 -12.99
C TYR A 235 -4.95 -2.71 -13.23
N GLN A 236 -5.96 -3.60 -13.21
CA GLN A 236 -5.81 -5.01 -13.48
C GLN A 236 -5.86 -5.28 -14.98
N LEU A 237 -4.78 -5.84 -15.52
CA LEU A 237 -4.76 -6.26 -16.92
C LEU A 237 -5.69 -7.46 -17.11
N SER A 238 -6.55 -7.40 -18.13
CA SER A 238 -7.43 -8.50 -18.56
C SER A 238 -6.65 -9.63 -19.27
N ILE A 239 -5.49 -9.99 -18.73
CA ILE A 239 -4.60 -11.02 -19.23
C ILE A 239 -4.39 -12.02 -18.10
N ASN A 240 -4.99 -13.20 -18.23
CA ASN A 240 -4.70 -14.33 -17.37
C ASN A 240 -3.45 -15.03 -17.89
N VAL A 241 -2.31 -14.75 -17.25
CA VAL A 241 -1.05 -15.37 -17.61
C VAL A 241 -0.87 -16.64 -16.77
N GLY A 242 -0.90 -17.78 -17.43
CA GLY A 242 -0.75 -19.10 -16.81
C GLY A 242 0.70 -19.50 -16.53
N GLU A 243 1.62 -18.55 -16.31
CA GLU A 243 3.07 -18.79 -16.24
C GLU A 243 3.69 -18.27 -14.92
N TYR A 244 4.86 -18.81 -14.54
CA TYR A 244 5.54 -18.43 -13.29
C TYR A 244 6.48 -17.23 -13.45
N TYR A 245 7.13 -17.11 -14.60
CA TYR A 245 8.10 -16.05 -14.86
C TYR A 245 7.52 -15.05 -15.84
N MET A 246 7.42 -13.80 -15.40
CA MET A 246 6.83 -12.72 -16.18
C MET A 246 7.74 -11.50 -16.18
N GLN A 247 7.97 -10.94 -17.36
CA GLN A 247 8.64 -9.67 -17.56
C GLN A 247 7.59 -8.64 -18.02
N PRO A 248 6.95 -7.94 -17.07
CA PRO A 248 6.05 -6.85 -17.39
C PRO A 248 6.83 -5.61 -17.86
N SER A 249 6.25 -4.86 -18.80
CA SER A 249 6.77 -3.57 -19.27
C SER A 249 5.60 -2.62 -19.52
N ILE A 250 5.88 -1.32 -19.47
CA ILE A 250 4.90 -0.28 -19.80
C ILE A 250 5.55 0.80 -20.65
N GLU A 251 4.85 1.21 -21.69
CA GLU A 251 5.19 2.28 -22.61
C GLU A 251 4.11 3.37 -22.51
N ILE A 252 4.53 4.60 -22.26
CA ILE A 252 3.66 5.78 -22.18
C ILE A 252 4.10 6.72 -23.29
N ASN A 253 3.16 7.11 -24.14
CA ASN A 253 3.40 8.02 -25.25
C ASN A 253 2.30 9.09 -25.34
N GLY A 254 2.64 10.27 -25.86
CA GLY A 254 1.68 11.32 -26.18
C GLY A 254 1.39 12.31 -25.05
N SER A 255 2.43 12.74 -24.33
CA SER A 255 2.34 13.78 -23.28
C SER A 255 1.29 13.50 -22.22
N ILE A 256 1.43 12.35 -21.57
CA ILE A 256 0.65 11.94 -20.40
C ILE A 256 1.50 12.21 -19.16
N ASN A 257 0.97 12.94 -18.18
CA ASN A 257 1.55 13.04 -16.84
C ASN A 257 1.06 11.85 -16.01
N MET A 258 1.85 10.77 -15.99
CA MET A 258 1.50 9.54 -15.32
C MET A 258 2.55 9.17 -14.29
N GLN A 259 2.07 8.73 -13.12
CA GLN A 259 2.89 8.20 -12.05
C GLN A 259 2.63 6.71 -11.86
N ILE A 260 3.69 5.98 -11.50
CA ILE A 260 3.66 4.52 -11.31
C ILE A 260 4.40 4.17 -10.03
N ASP A 261 3.76 3.39 -9.17
CA ASP A 261 4.26 3.02 -7.85
C ASP A 261 4.83 1.60 -7.83
N TYR A 262 3.97 0.61 -8.12
CA TYR A 262 4.36 -0.79 -8.15
C TYR A 262 3.59 -1.59 -9.19
N VAL A 263 4.10 -2.79 -9.49
CA VAL A 263 3.35 -3.87 -10.12
C VAL A 263 3.21 -5.01 -9.13
N ARG A 264 2.08 -5.71 -9.15
CA ARG A 264 1.89 -6.92 -8.34
C ARG A 264 1.13 -8.00 -9.07
N ASN A 265 1.28 -9.21 -8.56
CA ASN A 265 0.54 -10.37 -9.01
C ASN A 265 -0.62 -10.63 -8.03
N GLY A 266 -1.85 -10.71 -8.54
CA GLY A 266 -3.00 -10.99 -7.69
C GLY A 266 -4.32 -10.89 -8.45
N TYR A 267 -5.39 -10.64 -7.70
CA TYR A 267 -6.73 -10.49 -8.26
C TYR A 267 -7.47 -9.35 -7.56
N ASN A 268 -8.13 -8.53 -8.36
CA ASN A 268 -9.08 -7.51 -7.98
C ASN A 268 -10.46 -7.91 -8.51
N LYS A 269 -11.51 -7.54 -7.76
CA LYS A 269 -12.90 -7.78 -8.16
C LYS A 269 -13.27 -7.04 -9.44
N GLU A 270 -12.68 -5.85 -9.61
CA GLU A 270 -12.91 -4.96 -10.74
C GLU A 270 -11.60 -4.72 -11.50
N GLU A 271 -11.72 -4.29 -12.76
CA GLU A 271 -10.57 -3.92 -13.58
C GLU A 271 -9.82 -2.70 -13.00
N ILE A 272 -10.57 -1.76 -12.43
CA ILE A 272 -10.05 -0.57 -11.76
C ILE A 272 -10.43 -0.66 -10.29
N THR A 273 -9.45 -0.70 -9.40
CA THR A 273 -9.67 -0.59 -7.96
C THR A 273 -9.13 0.75 -7.48
N TYR A 274 -9.95 1.53 -6.79
CA TYR A 274 -9.53 2.80 -6.21
C TYR A 274 -8.68 2.56 -4.97
N ILE A 275 -7.52 3.23 -4.88
CA ILE A 275 -6.69 3.20 -3.68
C ILE A 275 -7.14 4.35 -2.77
N PRO A 276 -7.74 4.08 -1.60
CA PRO A 276 -8.04 5.14 -0.66
C PRO A 276 -6.74 5.80 -0.20
N ASN A 277 -6.81 7.09 0.09
CA ASN A 277 -5.67 7.84 0.60
C ASN A 277 -5.24 7.24 1.95
N MET A 278 -4.09 6.56 1.99
CA MET A 278 -3.57 5.86 3.16
C MET A 278 -2.95 6.83 4.17
N GLY A 279 -3.76 7.75 4.72
CA GLY A 279 -3.33 8.63 5.80
C GLY A 279 -3.13 7.90 7.14
N ASP A 280 -3.00 8.66 8.23
CA ASP A 280 -2.77 8.14 9.60
C ASP A 280 -3.93 7.31 10.21
N LEU A 281 -4.99 7.11 9.44
CA LEU A 281 -6.21 6.42 9.85
C LEU A 281 -6.14 4.94 9.49
N LEU A 282 -6.74 4.08 10.32
CA LEU A 282 -6.82 2.65 10.05
C LEU A 282 -7.57 2.41 8.72
N PRO A 283 -7.21 1.38 7.94
CA PRO A 283 -7.81 1.12 6.62
C PRO A 283 -9.35 1.03 6.63
N ASP A 284 -9.93 0.55 7.73
CA ASP A 284 -11.39 0.47 7.94
C ASP A 284 -12.07 1.81 8.27
N PHE A 285 -11.36 2.94 8.26
CA PHE A 285 -11.91 4.17 8.80
C PHE A 285 -13.15 4.69 8.06
N HIS A 286 -13.27 4.40 6.78
CA HIS A 286 -14.46 4.74 5.99
C HIS A 286 -15.73 4.00 6.47
N LYS A 287 -15.60 2.89 7.22
CA LYS A 287 -16.72 2.17 7.85
C LYS A 287 -17.27 2.89 9.09
N PHE A 288 -16.57 3.90 9.65
CA PHE A 288 -17.05 4.70 10.79
C PHE A 288 -18.24 5.64 10.46
N CYS A 289 -18.50 5.93 9.18
CA CYS A 289 -19.55 6.87 8.77
C CYS A 289 -20.30 6.39 7.50
N PRO A 290 -21.11 5.32 7.59
CA PRO A 290 -21.83 4.76 6.43
C PRO A 290 -22.90 5.71 5.85
N HIS A 291 -23.23 6.81 6.52
CA HIS A 291 -24.26 7.78 6.10
C HIS A 291 -23.70 9.07 5.49
N VAL A 292 -22.38 9.19 5.31
CA VAL A 292 -21.78 10.33 4.59
C VAL A 292 -21.57 9.92 3.14
N PRO A 293 -22.31 10.49 2.17
CA PRO A 293 -22.14 10.13 0.76
C PRO A 293 -20.71 10.48 0.28
N GLU A 294 -20.18 9.69 -0.67
CA GLU A 294 -18.81 9.82 -1.22
C GLU A 294 -18.45 11.27 -1.59
N THR A 295 -19.42 12.00 -2.15
CA THR A 295 -19.30 13.41 -2.57
C THR A 295 -19.16 14.42 -1.42
N PHE A 296 -19.35 13.99 -0.18
CA PHE A 296 -19.27 14.81 1.02
C PHE A 296 -18.19 14.38 2.02
N LYS A 297 -17.39 13.34 1.72
CA LYS A 297 -16.27 12.91 2.60
C LYS A 297 -15.30 14.07 2.87
N ASP A 298 -15.00 14.87 1.86
CA ASP A 298 -14.14 16.06 1.99
C ASP A 298 -14.82 17.26 2.69
N LYS A 299 -16.14 17.20 2.89
CA LYS A 299 -16.96 18.33 3.34
C LYS A 299 -17.41 18.24 4.80
N TYR A 300 -17.41 17.05 5.41
CA TYR A 300 -17.77 16.86 6.82
C TYR A 300 -16.57 16.55 7.73
N PHE A 301 -15.48 16.06 7.15
CA PHE A 301 -14.20 15.88 7.84
C PHE A 301 -13.10 16.34 6.91
N SER A 302 -13.01 17.65 6.68
CA SER A 302 -11.82 18.15 6.00
C SER A 302 -10.59 17.74 6.81
N ARG A 303 -9.48 17.39 6.15
CA ARG A 303 -8.18 17.17 6.82
C ARG A 303 -7.88 18.30 7.82
N LYS A 304 -8.33 19.52 7.48
CA LYS A 304 -8.30 20.73 8.30
C LYS A 304 -9.17 20.68 9.56
N GLU A 305 -10.32 20.01 9.56
CA GLU A 305 -11.17 19.79 10.74
C GLU A 305 -10.65 18.67 11.64
N MET A 306 -10.00 17.64 11.08
CA MET A 306 -9.24 16.66 11.87
C MET A 306 -7.95 17.25 12.45
N GLU A 307 -7.21 18.05 11.66
CA GLU A 307 -6.07 18.86 12.10
C GLU A 307 -6.49 19.93 13.14
N ASN A 308 -7.74 20.42 13.09
CA ASN A 308 -8.31 21.31 14.11
C ASN A 308 -8.90 20.56 15.32
N LEU A 309 -9.36 19.31 15.16
CA LEU A 309 -9.78 18.45 16.28
C LEU A 309 -8.56 17.96 17.07
N LEU A 310 -7.41 17.80 16.41
CA LEU A 310 -6.14 17.42 16.99
C LEU A 310 -5.06 18.38 16.49
N GLU A 311 -5.10 19.63 16.91
CA GLU A 311 -3.89 20.44 16.75
C GLU A 311 -2.83 19.81 17.66
N LEU A 312 -1.70 19.35 17.11
CA LEU A 312 -0.61 18.73 17.88
C LEU A 312 -0.16 19.63 19.06
N LYS A 313 -0.30 20.94 18.91
CA LYS A 313 -0.09 21.98 19.94
C LYS A 313 -1.12 21.94 21.10
N ASP A 314 -2.36 21.53 20.86
CA ASP A 314 -3.38 21.36 21.90
C ASP A 314 -3.13 20.11 22.77
N ILE A 315 -2.29 19.18 22.29
CA ILE A 315 -1.79 18.02 23.04
C ILE A 315 -0.54 18.40 23.84
N ILE A 316 0.37 19.19 23.26
CA ILE A 316 1.61 19.65 23.90
C ILE A 316 1.34 20.64 25.05
N ASN A 317 0.32 21.49 24.94
CA ASN A 317 -0.03 22.51 25.94
C ASN A 317 -0.72 21.96 27.21
N HIS A 318 -0.85 20.64 27.34
CA HIS A 318 -1.41 19.97 28.52
C HIS A 318 -0.42 19.03 29.22
N LEU A 319 0.88 19.19 28.96
CA LEU A 319 1.97 18.65 29.80
C LEU A 319 2.02 19.32 31.18
#